data_AF-A0A7Y5KY25-F1
#
_entry.id   AF-A0A7Y5KY25-F1
#
_cell.length_a   1.000
_cell.length_b   1.000
_cell.length_c   1.000
_cell.angle_alpha   90.00
_cell.angle_beta   90.00
_cell.angle_gamma   90.00
#
_symmetry.space_group_name_H-M   'P 1'
#
loop_
_entity.id
_entity.type
_entity.pdbx_description
1 polymer ?
#
loop_
_entity_poly.entity_id
_entity_poly.type
_entity_poly.pdbx_seq_one_letter_code
_entity_poly.pdbx_strand_id
1 'polypeptide(L)'
;MRALGFAIGVSCVACGAASEGAQGPATETNSSAAVGAKAPADEVVCNASLRARGSNVRRVIIRGTTSREVCASIRTMAGRPEGDAPIEADVRALFGTGRFDDVAVNEEEAVVDPPSGADGAREKAVDIVFVVKERARISKVDVTGVNDPAVLKRIEELPEPAVWLDPSWIHIRASWLTFALEEEGFRHAKVSFDVTPPKNGTSAVHFAVTEGPRVTVGALKFPGLKVAKEEMFRERLALAPGQIAPRDAIEHDAFVVSAALYDVGLIDCRVRPDVTESADKKTVDVVFNVEEGPVYKLGSISITGEGKLADGAYASILKELKKGAPFSRIKLLQAQDAIRALHEKKGVPRAIEPETNVDPKTRTIDLKLWLVAP
;
A
#
# COMPACT_ATOMS: atom_id res chain seq x y z
N MET A 1 34.62 29.22 22.01
CA MET A 1 34.03 27.90 22.31
C MET A 1 32.86 27.68 21.38
N ARG A 2 32.80 26.49 20.76
CA ARG A 2 31.87 26.06 19.70
C ARG A 2 30.40 25.99 20.14
N ALA A 3 29.48 26.22 19.20
CA ALA A 3 28.25 25.43 18.93
C ALA A 3 27.63 25.99 17.62
N LEU A 4 27.82 25.36 16.46
CA LEU A 4 26.94 24.38 15.80
C LEU A 4 25.52 24.90 15.50
N GLY A 5 25.31 25.35 14.26
CA GLY A 5 23.99 25.49 13.63
C GLY A 5 23.85 24.43 12.54
N PHE A 6 22.78 23.66 12.61
CA PHE A 6 22.47 22.51 11.76
C PHE A 6 21.89 22.98 10.42
N ALA A 7 22.50 22.55 9.31
CA ALA A 7 21.92 22.67 7.98
C ALA A 7 21.35 21.30 7.59
N ILE A 8 20.03 21.15 7.54
CA ILE A 8 19.39 20.00 6.88
C ILE A 8 19.11 20.43 5.45
N GLY A 9 20.16 20.40 4.63
CA GLY A 9 20.06 20.51 3.19
C GLY A 9 20.07 19.11 2.58
N VAL A 10 18.99 18.71 1.92
CA VAL A 10 19.07 17.68 0.89
C VAL A 10 18.82 18.40 -0.44
N SER A 11 19.90 18.89 -1.04
CA SER A 11 19.88 19.45 -2.38
C SER A 11 21.04 18.91 -3.20
N CYS A 12 20.73 18.52 -4.43
CA CYS A 12 21.65 17.95 -5.42
C CYS A 12 22.29 19.10 -6.22
N VAL A 13 23.61 19.07 -6.36
CA VAL A 13 24.44 20.16 -6.92
C VAL A 13 24.52 20.12 -8.45
N ALA A 14 24.39 21.29 -9.10
CA ALA A 14 25.20 21.68 -10.28
C ALA A 14 25.15 23.19 -10.62
N CYS A 15 26.30 23.87 -10.44
CA CYS A 15 27.00 24.84 -11.31
C CYS A 15 26.32 26.06 -11.99
N GLY A 16 26.90 27.27 -11.77
CA GLY A 16 27.40 28.08 -12.90
C GLY A 16 27.00 29.57 -13.06
N ALA A 17 27.96 30.45 -12.73
CA ALA A 17 28.37 31.69 -13.44
C ALA A 17 27.71 33.08 -13.19
N ALA A 18 28.62 34.05 -13.06
CA ALA A 18 28.53 35.48 -12.74
C ALA A 18 28.17 36.41 -13.93
N SER A 19 27.78 37.66 -13.62
CA SER A 19 28.41 38.87 -14.20
C SER A 19 27.94 40.17 -13.53
N GLU A 20 28.91 41.07 -13.34
CA GLU A 20 28.85 42.43 -12.76
C GLU A 20 28.31 43.52 -13.71
N GLY A 21 27.91 44.67 -13.16
CA GLY A 21 28.33 45.99 -13.67
C GLY A 21 27.25 47.06 -13.89
N ALA A 22 27.31 48.14 -13.09
CA ALA A 22 27.45 49.57 -13.52
C ALA A 22 26.72 50.61 -12.63
N GLN A 23 27.46 51.66 -12.26
CA GLN A 23 27.16 52.81 -11.37
C GLN A 23 26.45 53.97 -12.11
N GLY A 24 25.41 54.61 -11.54
CA GLY A 24 25.44 55.99 -10.95
C GLY A 24 24.82 57.06 -11.88
N PRO A 25 24.47 58.32 -11.46
CA PRO A 25 24.41 58.93 -10.13
C PRO A 25 23.07 59.66 -9.81
N ALA A 26 23.07 60.40 -8.69
CA ALA A 26 21.94 60.89 -7.88
C ALA A 26 21.26 62.21 -8.34
N THR A 27 20.05 62.43 -7.80
CA THR A 27 19.56 63.77 -7.39
C THR A 27 18.49 63.60 -6.31
N GLU A 28 18.71 64.26 -5.16
CA GLU A 28 17.78 64.34 -4.03
C GLU A 28 16.71 65.41 -4.29
N THR A 29 15.46 65.16 -3.90
CA THR A 29 14.68 66.07 -3.04
C THR A 29 13.33 65.47 -2.61
N ASN A 30 13.19 65.41 -1.28
CA ASN A 30 11.99 65.65 -0.47
C ASN A 30 10.74 64.73 -0.56
N SER A 31 10.59 64.02 0.57
CA SER A 31 9.38 63.99 1.41
C SER A 31 8.24 63.02 1.06
N SER A 32 8.01 62.11 2.02
CA SER A 32 6.72 61.47 2.33
C SER A 32 6.19 60.42 1.36
N ALA A 33 6.72 59.19 1.48
CA ALA A 33 5.93 57.96 1.39
C ALA A 33 6.81 56.79 1.87
N ALA A 34 6.41 56.10 2.93
CA ALA A 34 6.99 54.80 3.28
C ALA A 34 6.61 53.79 2.18
N VAL A 35 7.49 53.63 1.19
CA VAL A 35 7.33 52.70 0.08
C VAL A 35 7.63 51.29 0.61
N GLY A 36 6.60 50.46 0.64
CA GLY A 36 6.72 49.03 0.86
C GLY A 36 7.62 48.41 -0.22
N ALA A 37 8.63 47.67 0.22
CA ALA A 37 9.33 46.74 -0.64
C ALA A 37 8.31 45.75 -1.19
N LYS A 38 8.07 45.80 -2.50
CA LYS A 38 7.19 44.87 -3.21
C LYS A 38 7.77 43.46 -3.03
N ALA A 39 7.11 42.65 -2.21
CA ALA A 39 7.46 41.25 -2.01
C ALA A 39 7.54 40.54 -3.38
N PRO A 40 8.46 39.59 -3.57
CA PRO A 40 8.54 38.80 -4.81
C PRO A 40 7.17 38.17 -5.12
N ALA A 41 6.85 38.00 -6.41
CA ALA A 41 5.50 37.70 -6.89
C ALA A 41 4.88 36.40 -6.33
N ASP A 42 5.70 35.51 -5.77
CA ASP A 42 5.34 34.22 -5.20
C ASP A 42 5.60 34.16 -3.67
N GLU A 43 5.28 35.24 -2.94
CA GLU A 43 5.47 35.32 -1.49
C GLU A 43 4.16 35.60 -0.76
N VAL A 44 3.84 34.74 0.21
CA VAL A 44 2.69 34.84 1.10
C VAL A 44 3.16 35.06 2.53
N VAL A 45 2.75 36.17 3.13
CA VAL A 45 3.01 36.45 4.55
C VAL A 45 1.85 35.91 5.37
N CYS A 46 2.11 34.89 6.20
CA CYS A 46 1.06 34.20 6.95
C CYS A 46 0.76 34.83 8.31
N ASN A 47 1.74 35.47 8.93
CA ASN A 47 1.53 36.24 10.14
C ASN A 47 2.60 37.33 10.27
N ALA A 48 2.17 38.55 10.57
CA ALA A 48 3.02 39.69 10.87
C ALA A 48 2.51 40.32 12.17
N SER A 49 3.29 40.21 13.25
CA SER A 49 2.94 40.84 14.52
C SER A 49 3.97 41.89 14.93
N LEU A 50 3.49 42.95 15.60
CA LEU A 50 4.32 43.89 16.35
C LEU A 50 4.68 43.23 17.69
N ARG A 51 5.90 42.68 17.75
CA ARG A 51 6.65 42.17 18.91
C ARG A 51 5.85 41.89 20.20
N ALA A 52 5.62 40.61 20.51
CA ALA A 52 5.41 40.17 21.88
C ALA A 52 6.78 40.02 22.58
N ARG A 53 6.90 40.52 23.82
CA ARG A 53 8.14 40.48 24.61
C ARG A 53 8.63 39.03 24.79
N GLY A 54 9.87 38.75 24.39
CA GLY A 54 10.53 37.45 24.59
C GLY A 54 10.58 36.53 23.35
N SER A 55 10.19 37.00 22.17
CA SER A 55 10.27 36.24 20.91
C SER A 55 11.12 36.97 19.88
N ASN A 56 12.05 36.25 19.26
CA ASN A 56 12.88 36.74 18.16
C ASN A 56 12.22 36.60 16.78
N VAL A 57 11.14 35.80 16.65
CA VAL A 57 10.45 35.62 15.36
C VAL A 57 9.61 36.86 15.01
N ARG A 58 9.98 37.56 13.94
CA ARG A 58 9.32 38.79 13.47
C ARG A 58 8.12 38.50 12.57
N ARG A 59 8.25 37.57 11.64
CA ARG A 59 7.21 37.19 10.68
C ARG A 59 7.45 35.79 10.14
N VAL A 60 6.36 35.17 9.67
CA VAL A 60 6.40 33.89 8.98
C VAL A 60 5.97 34.11 7.53
N ILE A 61 6.84 33.69 6.62
CA ILE A 61 6.72 33.91 5.18
C ILE A 61 6.73 32.55 4.49
N ILE A 62 5.88 32.35 3.49
CA ILE A 62 5.91 31.20 2.59
C ILE A 62 6.25 31.72 1.19
N ARG A 63 7.37 31.28 0.62
CA ARG A 63 7.81 31.58 -0.74
C ARG A 63 7.57 30.37 -1.65
N GLY A 64 7.18 30.61 -2.90
CA GLY A 64 6.90 29.56 -3.90
C GLY A 64 5.43 29.13 -3.97
N THR A 65 4.53 29.92 -3.36
CA THR A 65 3.07 29.79 -3.49
C THR A 65 2.45 31.17 -3.58
N THR A 66 1.30 31.26 -4.25
CA THR A 66 0.44 32.46 -4.26
C THR A 66 -0.82 32.28 -3.39
N SER A 67 -1.02 31.08 -2.84
CA SER A 67 -2.25 30.71 -2.16
C SER A 67 -2.20 31.03 -0.66
N ARG A 68 -3.01 32.00 -0.23
CA ARG A 68 -3.10 32.37 1.20
C ARG A 68 -3.70 31.29 2.09
N GLU A 69 -4.44 30.34 1.54
CA GLU A 69 -5.03 29.22 2.29
C GLU A 69 -3.98 28.36 3.01
N VAL A 70 -2.76 28.32 2.47
CA VAL A 70 -1.63 27.55 3.03
C VAL A 70 -1.24 28.05 4.42
N CYS A 71 -1.53 29.32 4.72
CA CYS A 71 -1.29 29.88 6.05
C CYS A 71 -2.14 29.25 7.15
N ALA A 72 -3.27 28.62 6.83
CA ALA A 72 -4.08 27.90 7.81
C ALA A 72 -3.38 26.62 8.34
N SER A 73 -2.39 26.11 7.60
CA SER A 73 -1.59 24.95 7.98
C SER A 73 -0.41 25.30 8.90
N ILE A 74 -0.12 26.59 9.09
CA ILE A 74 1.00 27.09 9.90
C ILE A 74 0.54 27.39 11.32
N ARG A 75 1.18 26.78 12.31
CA ARG A 75 0.96 27.02 13.75
C ARG A 75 2.03 27.92 14.35
N THR A 76 3.19 28.03 13.71
CA THR A 76 4.26 28.96 14.09
C THR A 76 3.76 30.39 13.92
N MET A 77 3.82 31.16 15.00
CA MET A 77 3.34 32.53 15.04
C MET A 77 4.46 33.48 15.45
N ALA A 78 4.49 34.65 14.80
CA ALA A 78 5.34 35.75 15.19
C ALA A 78 5.04 36.17 16.64
N GLY A 79 6.07 36.25 17.49
CA GLY A 79 5.92 36.54 18.91
C GLY A 79 5.96 35.32 19.85
N ARG A 80 6.15 34.08 19.36
CA ARG A 80 6.38 32.89 20.19
C ARG A 80 7.86 32.48 20.25
N PRO A 81 8.32 31.86 21.36
CA PRO A 81 9.69 31.36 21.45
C PRO A 81 9.96 30.35 20.34
N GLU A 82 11.14 30.51 19.74
CA GLU A 82 11.70 29.65 18.70
C GLU A 82 11.92 28.24 19.26
N GLY A 83 11.40 27.24 18.57
CA GLY A 83 11.59 25.84 18.93
C GLY A 83 11.35 24.97 17.72
N ASP A 84 12.17 23.94 17.57
CA ASP A 84 12.16 23.05 16.40
C ASP A 84 10.83 22.30 16.26
N ALA A 85 10.18 21.96 17.38
CA ALA A 85 8.95 21.17 17.38
C ALA A 85 7.74 21.83 16.67
N PRO A 86 7.43 23.12 16.92
CA PRO A 86 6.45 23.86 16.11
C PRO A 86 6.77 23.90 14.62
N ILE A 87 8.04 24.11 14.25
CA ILE A 87 8.47 24.21 12.85
C ILE A 87 8.32 22.86 12.14
N GLU A 88 8.78 21.77 12.76
CA GLU A 88 8.58 20.41 12.24
C GLU A 88 7.11 20.04 12.09
N ALA A 89 6.26 20.47 13.03
CA ALA A 89 4.82 20.24 12.94
C ALA A 89 4.19 21.00 11.76
N ASP A 90 4.66 22.21 11.47
CA ASP A 90 4.21 23.01 10.33
C ASP A 90 4.69 22.44 9.00
N VAL A 91 5.96 22.02 8.91
CA VAL A 91 6.49 21.29 7.75
C VAL A 91 5.64 20.04 7.49
N ARG A 92 5.36 19.25 8.53
CA ARG A 92 4.50 18.06 8.42
C ARG A 92 3.07 18.41 8.00
N ALA A 93 2.50 19.51 8.51
CA ALA A 93 1.17 19.96 8.15
C ALA A 93 1.11 20.42 6.68
N LEU A 94 2.13 21.13 6.20
CA LEU A 94 2.27 21.54 4.81
C LEU A 94 2.39 20.33 3.87
N PHE A 95 3.27 19.37 4.17
CA PHE A 95 3.34 18.12 3.40
C PHE A 95 2.04 17.31 3.46
N GLY A 96 1.37 17.30 4.61
CA GLY A 96 0.08 16.62 4.81
C GLY A 96 -1.06 17.17 3.94
N THR A 97 -0.91 18.36 3.36
CA THR A 97 -1.86 18.88 2.35
C THR A 97 -1.77 18.17 1.00
N GLY A 98 -0.66 17.45 0.73
CA GLY A 98 -0.40 16.77 -0.55
C GLY A 98 -0.10 17.71 -1.73
N ARG A 99 -0.02 19.03 -1.49
CA ARG A 99 0.15 20.08 -2.51
C ARG A 99 1.60 20.40 -2.86
N PHE A 100 2.56 20.08 -2.00
CA PHE A 100 3.96 20.48 -2.17
C PHE A 100 4.86 19.29 -2.42
N ASP A 101 5.78 19.42 -3.37
CA ASP A 101 6.85 18.45 -3.64
C ASP A 101 8.01 18.60 -2.66
N ASP A 102 8.25 19.84 -2.24
CA ASP A 102 9.33 20.18 -1.33
C ASP A 102 8.89 21.33 -0.41
N VAL A 103 9.36 21.27 0.84
CA VAL A 103 9.13 22.27 1.88
C VAL A 103 10.44 22.40 2.65
N ALA A 104 11.19 23.45 2.34
CA ALA A 104 12.39 23.84 3.07
C ALA A 104 12.06 24.98 4.04
N VAL A 105 12.78 25.04 5.16
CA VAL A 105 12.67 26.14 6.13
C VAL A 105 14.01 26.84 6.20
N ASN A 106 13.99 28.15 5.99
CA ASN A 106 15.13 29.03 6.11
C ASN A 106 14.86 30.07 7.19
N GLU A 107 15.91 30.46 7.89
CA GLU A 107 15.90 31.57 8.83
C GLU A 107 16.66 32.75 8.20
N GLU A 108 15.98 33.87 8.02
CA GLU A 108 16.58 35.09 7.50
C GLU A 108 16.74 36.11 8.63
N GLU A 109 17.97 36.55 8.91
CA GLU A 109 18.21 37.61 9.89
C GLU A 109 17.57 38.91 9.41
N ALA A 110 16.61 39.40 10.20
CA ALA A 110 15.98 40.68 9.96
C ALA A 110 16.80 41.78 10.62
N VAL A 111 17.49 42.59 9.80
CA VAL A 111 18.02 43.87 10.27
C VAL A 111 16.83 44.80 10.51
N VAL A 112 16.46 44.97 11.78
CA VAL A 112 15.46 45.95 12.20
C VAL A 112 16.23 47.18 12.65
N ASP A 113 16.00 48.32 11.98
CA ASP A 113 16.55 49.58 12.44
C ASP A 113 16.10 49.82 13.90
N PRO A 114 17.02 50.20 14.80
CA PRO A 114 16.64 50.47 16.19
C PRO A 114 15.53 51.53 16.18
N PRO A 115 14.46 51.35 16.99
CA PRO A 115 13.45 52.38 17.10
C PRO A 115 14.14 53.68 17.50
N SER A 116 13.94 54.73 16.71
CA SER A 116 14.58 56.03 16.89
C SER A 116 14.46 56.49 18.35
N GLY A 117 15.54 56.40 19.12
CA GLY A 117 15.63 56.91 20.49
C GLY A 117 16.02 55.94 21.62
N ALA A 118 16.55 54.74 21.36
CA ALA A 118 17.05 53.86 22.44
C ALA A 118 18.49 53.38 22.22
N ASP A 119 19.32 53.53 23.25
CA ASP A 119 20.69 53.02 23.33
C ASP A 119 20.71 51.48 23.25
N GLY A 120 21.03 50.96 22.07
CA GLY A 120 22.09 49.96 21.91
C GLY A 120 21.86 48.56 22.49
N ALA A 121 20.78 47.87 22.08
CA ALA A 121 20.84 46.43 21.88
C ALA A 121 20.15 46.10 20.55
N ARG A 122 20.92 45.62 19.56
CA ARG A 122 20.37 45.03 18.33
C ARG A 122 19.63 43.75 18.75
N GLU A 123 18.33 43.85 19.04
CA GLU A 123 17.51 42.65 19.18
C GLU A 123 17.49 41.93 17.83
N LYS A 124 18.16 40.78 17.77
CA LYS A 124 18.16 39.91 16.61
C LYS A 124 16.74 39.45 16.35
N ALA A 125 16.13 40.01 15.32
CA ALA A 125 14.87 39.53 14.79
C ALA A 125 15.17 38.51 13.68
N VAL A 126 14.37 37.45 13.61
CA VAL A 126 14.49 36.40 12.60
C VAL A 126 13.16 36.30 11.86
N ASP A 127 13.22 36.25 10.53
CA ASP A 127 12.10 35.90 9.68
C ASP A 127 12.20 34.39 9.39
N ILE A 128 11.13 33.65 9.66
CA ILE A 128 11.05 32.23 9.28
C ILE A 128 10.44 32.17 7.88
N VAL A 129 11.19 31.64 6.93
CA VAL A 129 10.83 31.56 5.52
C VAL A 129 10.69 30.10 5.10
N PHE A 130 9.45 29.66 4.89
CA PHE A 130 9.15 28.38 4.26
C PHE A 130 9.30 28.54 2.75
N VAL A 131 10.26 27.86 2.14
CA VAL A 131 10.39 27.79 0.68
C VAL A 131 9.72 26.51 0.22
N VAL A 132 8.61 26.65 -0.49
CA VAL A 132 7.81 25.52 -0.98
C VAL A 132 7.89 25.41 -2.49
N LYS A 133 7.81 24.17 -2.98
CA LYS A 133 7.63 23.89 -4.40
C LYS A 133 6.27 23.25 -4.60
N GLU A 134 5.33 23.99 -5.18
CA GLU A 134 4.01 23.44 -5.49
C GLU A 134 4.09 22.32 -6.52
N ARG A 135 3.30 21.26 -6.29
CA ARG A 135 3.08 20.18 -7.24
C ARG A 135 2.34 20.67 -8.45
N ALA A 136 2.68 20.09 -9.59
CA ALA A 136 1.87 20.26 -10.79
C ALA A 136 0.48 19.64 -10.57
N ARG A 137 -0.55 20.26 -11.14
CA ARG A 137 -1.87 19.65 -11.20
C ARG A 137 -1.96 18.68 -12.38
N ILE A 138 -2.67 17.57 -12.21
CA ILE A 138 -2.90 16.64 -13.31
C ILE A 138 -3.94 17.25 -14.24
N SER A 139 -3.54 17.53 -15.49
CA SER A 139 -4.44 18.06 -16.52
C SER A 139 -5.15 16.96 -17.30
N LYS A 140 -4.44 15.86 -17.56
CA LYS A 140 -4.91 14.73 -18.35
C LYS A 140 -4.13 13.47 -18.00
N VAL A 141 -4.81 12.34 -18.07
CA VAL A 141 -4.19 11.02 -17.98
C VAL A 141 -4.58 10.25 -19.22
N ASP A 142 -3.59 9.79 -19.97
CA ASP A 142 -3.79 8.99 -21.17
C ASP A 142 -3.13 7.63 -21.01
N VAL A 143 -3.82 6.57 -21.44
CA VAL A 143 -3.28 5.22 -21.53
C VAL A 143 -3.29 4.80 -22.99
N THR A 144 -2.14 4.35 -23.50
CA THR A 144 -1.97 3.92 -24.90
C THR A 144 -1.39 2.52 -24.97
N GLY A 145 -1.66 1.80 -26.06
CA GLY A 145 -1.13 0.46 -26.30
C GLY A 145 -1.91 -0.69 -25.64
N VAL A 146 -3.11 -0.41 -25.12
CA VAL A 146 -4.07 -1.43 -24.65
C VAL A 146 -5.10 -1.70 -25.75
N ASN A 147 -5.26 -2.95 -26.13
CA ASN A 147 -6.22 -3.41 -27.14
C ASN A 147 -7.29 -4.34 -26.54
N ASP A 148 -7.01 -4.97 -25.39
CA ASP A 148 -7.96 -5.89 -24.78
C ASP A 148 -9.19 -5.14 -24.20
N PRO A 149 -10.42 -5.51 -24.60
CA PRO A 149 -11.64 -4.79 -24.21
C PRO A 149 -11.96 -4.90 -22.71
N ALA A 150 -11.56 -5.99 -22.05
CA ALA A 150 -11.78 -6.14 -20.61
C ALA A 150 -10.89 -5.16 -19.83
N VAL A 151 -9.63 -5.00 -20.25
CA VAL A 151 -8.70 -4.03 -19.68
C VAL A 151 -9.17 -2.59 -19.94
N LEU A 152 -9.62 -2.28 -21.16
CA LEU A 152 -10.14 -0.96 -21.50
C LEU A 152 -11.32 -0.56 -20.62
N LYS A 153 -12.28 -1.47 -20.41
CA LYS A 153 -13.40 -1.22 -19.49
C LYS A 153 -12.93 -0.92 -18.07
N ARG A 154 -11.93 -1.65 -17.56
CA ARG A 154 -11.37 -1.41 -16.21
C ARG A 154 -10.68 -0.05 -16.12
N ILE A 155 -10.06 0.42 -17.21
CA ILE A 155 -9.44 1.75 -17.28
C ILE A 155 -10.53 2.84 -17.24
N GLU A 156 -11.64 2.65 -17.96
CA GLU A 156 -12.78 3.58 -17.97
C GLU A 156 -13.48 3.69 -16.61
N GLU A 157 -13.53 2.60 -15.84
CA GLU A 157 -14.11 2.55 -14.49
C GLU A 157 -13.22 3.19 -13.41
N LEU A 158 -12.02 3.64 -13.76
CA LEU A 158 -11.10 4.24 -12.79
C LEU A 158 -11.64 5.57 -12.24
N PRO A 159 -11.41 5.85 -10.94
CA PRO A 159 -11.70 7.16 -10.39
C PRO A 159 -10.83 8.22 -11.06
N GLU A 160 -11.40 9.43 -11.19
CA GLU A 160 -10.72 10.61 -11.72
C GLU A 160 -9.35 10.81 -11.04
N PRO A 161 -8.36 11.35 -11.77
CA PRO A 161 -7.02 11.55 -11.22
C PRO A 161 -7.04 12.48 -10.00
N ALA A 162 -6.05 12.28 -9.12
CA ALA A 162 -5.81 13.23 -8.05
C ALA A 162 -5.55 14.63 -8.62
N VAL A 163 -6.04 15.66 -7.92
CA VAL A 163 -5.88 17.06 -8.36
C VAL A 163 -4.40 17.45 -8.45
N TRP A 164 -3.57 16.94 -7.54
CA TRP A 164 -2.13 17.16 -7.48
C TRP A 164 -1.37 15.93 -7.95
N LEU A 165 -0.31 16.16 -8.73
CA LEU A 165 0.55 15.10 -9.23
C LEU A 165 1.46 14.60 -8.11
N ASP A 166 1.03 13.53 -7.46
CA ASP A 166 1.85 12.79 -6.51
C ASP A 166 2.68 11.71 -7.24
N PRO A 167 4.02 11.65 -7.08
CA PRO A 167 4.84 10.63 -7.72
C PRO A 167 4.46 9.19 -7.36
N SER A 168 3.96 8.95 -6.15
CA SER A 168 3.53 7.63 -5.68
C SER A 168 2.26 7.19 -6.38
N TRP A 169 1.33 8.11 -6.64
CA TRP A 169 0.10 7.81 -7.39
C TRP A 169 0.40 7.27 -8.79
N ILE A 170 1.42 7.81 -9.48
CA ILE A 170 1.84 7.35 -10.81
C ILE A 170 2.34 5.90 -10.74
N HIS A 171 3.19 5.59 -9.76
CA HIS A 171 3.72 4.24 -9.57
C HIS A 171 2.62 3.25 -9.20
N ILE A 172 1.71 3.62 -8.27
CA ILE A 172 0.56 2.80 -7.89
C ILE A 172 -0.33 2.54 -9.12
N ARG A 173 -0.56 3.56 -9.95
CA ARG A 173 -1.36 3.44 -11.18
C ARG A 173 -0.69 2.55 -12.22
N ALA A 174 0.62 2.66 -12.42
CA ALA A 174 1.39 1.79 -13.31
C ALA A 174 1.36 0.33 -12.85
N SER A 175 1.52 0.08 -11.54
CA SER A 175 1.42 -1.25 -10.95
C SER A 175 0.01 -1.83 -11.10
N TRP A 176 -1.03 -1.01 -10.89
CA TRP A 176 -2.41 -1.45 -11.11
C TRP A 176 -2.69 -1.81 -12.58
N LEU A 177 -2.22 -1.00 -13.54
CA LEU A 177 -2.34 -1.30 -14.97
C LEU A 177 -1.65 -2.63 -15.32
N THR A 178 -0.44 -2.84 -14.77
CA THR A 178 0.31 -4.09 -14.94
C THR A 178 -0.48 -5.27 -14.39
N PHE A 179 -1.01 -5.16 -13.17
CA PHE A 179 -1.83 -6.19 -12.55
C PHE A 179 -3.11 -6.48 -13.36
N ALA A 180 -3.81 -5.45 -13.83
CA ALA A 180 -5.02 -5.62 -14.64
C ALA A 180 -4.76 -6.39 -15.94
N LEU A 181 -3.60 -6.17 -16.57
CA LEU A 181 -3.15 -6.89 -17.75
C LEU A 181 -2.77 -8.34 -17.44
N GLU A 182 -2.05 -8.57 -16.33
CA GLU A 182 -1.67 -9.92 -15.89
C GLU A 182 -2.89 -10.81 -15.61
N GLU A 183 -3.93 -10.25 -14.99
CA GLU A 183 -5.21 -10.93 -14.73
C GLU A 183 -5.91 -11.38 -16.03
N GLU A 184 -5.79 -10.59 -17.10
CA GLU A 184 -6.32 -10.94 -18.42
C GLU A 184 -5.41 -11.89 -19.22
N GLY A 185 -4.25 -12.27 -18.66
CA GLY A 185 -3.31 -13.24 -19.23
C GLY A 185 -2.08 -12.64 -19.89
N PHE A 186 -1.87 -11.32 -19.80
CA PHE A 186 -0.73 -10.64 -20.41
C PHE A 186 0.47 -10.60 -19.44
N ARG A 187 1.04 -11.76 -19.12
CA ARG A 187 2.14 -11.90 -18.14
C ARG A 187 3.43 -11.16 -18.51
N HIS A 188 3.64 -10.88 -19.79
CA HIS A 188 4.80 -10.14 -20.27
C HIS A 188 4.49 -8.67 -20.55
N ALA A 189 3.37 -8.17 -20.03
CA ALA A 189 3.00 -6.78 -20.17
C ALA A 189 4.08 -5.88 -19.55
N LYS A 190 4.36 -4.77 -20.23
CA LYS A 190 5.24 -3.72 -19.74
C LYS A 190 4.49 -2.42 -19.74
N VAL A 191 4.43 -1.77 -18.59
CA VAL A 191 3.86 -0.44 -18.43
C VAL A 191 5.00 0.53 -18.16
N SER A 192 5.10 1.54 -19.02
CA SER A 192 5.98 2.69 -18.84
C SER A 192 5.13 3.95 -18.70
N PHE A 193 5.68 4.98 -18.09
CA PHE A 193 4.98 6.26 -17.95
C PHE A 193 5.92 7.42 -18.22
N ASP A 194 5.37 8.48 -18.78
CA ASP A 194 6.03 9.77 -18.99
C ASP A 194 5.17 10.88 -18.40
N VAL A 195 5.84 11.88 -17.83
CA VAL A 195 5.20 13.06 -17.24
C VAL A 195 5.68 14.27 -18.00
N THR A 196 4.76 15.00 -18.62
CA THR A 196 5.13 16.21 -19.35
C THR A 196 5.60 17.29 -18.35
N PRO A 197 6.67 18.03 -18.68
CA PRO A 197 7.11 19.16 -17.85
C PRO A 197 5.95 20.13 -17.57
N PRO A 198 5.83 20.64 -16.33
CA PRO A 198 4.70 21.45 -15.95
C PRO A 198 4.65 22.75 -16.78
N LYS A 199 3.56 22.93 -17.51
CA LYS A 199 3.25 24.19 -18.21
C LYS A 199 2.09 24.86 -17.47
N ASN A 200 2.30 26.10 -17.02
CA ASN A 200 1.33 26.86 -16.21
C ASN A 200 0.86 26.10 -14.95
N GLY A 201 1.76 25.37 -14.28
CA GLY A 201 1.43 24.60 -13.07
C GLY A 201 0.61 23.33 -13.32
N THR A 202 0.50 22.88 -14.57
CA THR A 202 -0.20 21.65 -14.95
C THR A 202 0.71 20.70 -15.73
N SER A 203 0.55 19.40 -15.50
CA SER A 203 1.25 18.32 -16.20
C SER A 203 0.26 17.29 -16.70
N ALA A 204 0.54 16.66 -17.84
CA ALA A 204 -0.14 15.48 -18.32
C ALA A 204 0.68 14.23 -17.96
N VAL A 205 -0.02 13.13 -17.70
CA VAL A 205 0.59 11.82 -17.42
C VAL A 205 0.20 10.87 -18.55
N HIS A 206 1.21 10.29 -19.20
CA HIS A 206 1.02 9.34 -20.29
C HIS A 206 1.52 7.98 -19.87
N PHE A 207 0.65 6.98 -19.84
CA PHE A 207 1.01 5.57 -19.67
C PHE A 207 1.11 4.91 -21.05
N ALA A 208 2.28 4.36 -21.36
CA ALA A 208 2.52 3.57 -22.56
C ALA A 208 2.64 2.09 -22.18
N VAL A 209 1.68 1.31 -22.67
CA VAL A 209 1.55 -0.12 -22.40
C VAL A 209 2.03 -0.93 -23.60
N THR A 210 2.77 -1.99 -23.33
CA THR A 210 3.05 -3.06 -24.29
C THR A 210 2.51 -4.36 -23.71
N GLU A 211 1.37 -4.84 -24.20
CA GLU A 211 0.66 -6.01 -23.64
C GLU A 211 1.48 -7.31 -23.77
N GLY A 212 2.16 -7.49 -24.90
CA GLY A 212 2.81 -8.77 -25.22
C GLY A 212 1.80 -9.87 -25.60
N PRO A 213 2.22 -11.13 -25.72
CA PRO A 213 1.32 -12.23 -26.04
C PRO A 213 0.40 -12.56 -24.87
N ARG A 214 -0.87 -12.87 -25.17
CA ARG A 214 -1.79 -13.45 -24.19
C ARG A 214 -1.39 -14.89 -23.92
N VAL A 215 -1.22 -15.23 -22.65
CA VAL A 215 -0.75 -16.52 -22.18
C VAL A 215 -1.93 -17.40 -21.75
N THR A 216 -2.02 -18.60 -22.30
CA THR A 216 -3.02 -19.61 -21.92
C THR A 216 -2.38 -20.84 -21.30
N VAL A 217 -3.15 -21.60 -20.52
CA VAL A 217 -2.72 -22.89 -19.97
C VAL A 217 -2.52 -23.90 -21.12
N GLY A 218 -1.36 -24.53 -21.15
CA GLY A 218 -1.03 -25.66 -22.04
C GLY A 218 -1.49 -26.97 -21.41
N ALA A 219 -0.63 -27.57 -20.58
CA ALA A 219 -0.94 -28.77 -19.81
C ALA A 219 -0.80 -28.53 -18.29
N LEU A 220 -1.62 -29.25 -17.52
CA LEU A 220 -1.50 -29.36 -16.07
C LEU A 220 -0.81 -30.69 -15.73
N LYS A 221 0.26 -30.65 -14.95
CA LYS A 221 1.04 -31.85 -14.58
C LYS A 221 1.15 -31.94 -13.06
N PHE A 222 1.10 -33.16 -12.53
CA PHE A 222 1.15 -33.42 -11.08
C PHE A 222 2.25 -34.43 -10.73
N PRO A 223 3.54 -34.11 -10.94
CA PRO A 223 4.63 -34.99 -10.55
C PRO A 223 4.65 -35.19 -9.02
N GLY A 224 4.98 -36.41 -8.60
CA GLY A 224 5.13 -36.76 -7.19
C GLY A 224 3.89 -37.38 -6.54
N LEU A 225 2.77 -37.47 -7.26
CA LEU A 225 1.63 -38.30 -6.87
C LEU A 225 2.01 -39.78 -6.82
N LYS A 226 1.68 -40.46 -5.72
CA LYS A 226 1.92 -41.90 -5.50
C LYS A 226 0.65 -42.61 -5.07
N VAL A 227 -0.09 -41.99 -4.14
CA VAL A 227 -1.33 -42.55 -3.59
C VAL A 227 -2.55 -41.89 -4.23
N ALA A 228 -2.52 -40.57 -4.42
CA ALA A 228 -3.64 -39.84 -4.99
C ALA A 228 -3.63 -39.89 -6.53
N LYS A 229 -4.82 -39.74 -7.12
CA LYS A 229 -5.02 -39.79 -8.58
C LYS A 229 -5.32 -38.40 -9.13
N GLU A 230 -4.80 -38.09 -10.31
CA GLU A 230 -4.99 -36.78 -10.95
C GLU A 230 -6.47 -36.44 -11.19
N GLU A 231 -7.30 -37.44 -11.48
CA GLU A 231 -8.74 -37.23 -11.76
C GLU A 231 -9.47 -36.63 -10.56
N MET A 232 -8.94 -36.78 -9.34
CA MET A 232 -9.53 -36.20 -8.13
C MET A 232 -9.50 -34.66 -8.13
N PHE A 233 -8.53 -34.08 -8.84
CA PHE A 233 -8.31 -32.63 -8.85
C PHE A 233 -8.96 -32.00 -10.07
N ARG A 234 -8.93 -32.65 -11.24
CA ARG A 234 -9.32 -32.04 -12.53
C ARG A 234 -10.70 -31.37 -12.53
N GLU A 235 -11.68 -31.92 -11.82
CA GLU A 235 -13.04 -31.33 -11.73
C GLU A 235 -13.15 -30.17 -10.73
N ARG A 236 -12.14 -29.99 -9.87
CA ARG A 236 -12.11 -28.98 -8.80
C ARG A 236 -11.22 -27.78 -9.11
N LEU A 237 -10.32 -27.91 -10.09
CA LEU A 237 -9.40 -26.85 -10.50
C LEU A 237 -10.16 -25.77 -11.25
N ALA A 238 -9.79 -24.52 -11.00
CA ALA A 238 -10.25 -23.38 -11.75
C ALA A 238 -9.60 -23.33 -13.14
N LEU A 239 -8.36 -23.82 -13.27
CA LEU A 239 -7.61 -23.85 -14.52
C LEU A 239 -7.92 -25.11 -15.34
N ALA A 240 -8.10 -24.91 -16.64
CA ALA A 240 -8.16 -25.96 -17.65
C ALA A 240 -7.29 -25.58 -18.87
N PRO A 241 -6.78 -26.56 -19.63
CA PRO A 241 -6.11 -26.31 -20.90
C PRO A 241 -6.89 -25.36 -21.82
N GLY A 242 -6.20 -24.36 -22.37
CA GLY A 242 -6.78 -23.33 -23.23
C GLY A 242 -7.39 -22.13 -22.52
N GLN A 243 -7.55 -22.17 -21.19
CA GLN A 243 -7.98 -21.00 -20.42
C GLN A 243 -6.81 -20.05 -20.15
N ILE A 244 -7.15 -18.83 -19.72
CA ILE A 244 -6.16 -17.86 -19.25
C ILE A 244 -5.52 -18.39 -17.97
N ALA A 245 -4.21 -18.16 -17.82
CA ALA A 245 -3.44 -18.62 -16.67
C ALA A 245 -3.03 -17.45 -15.74
N PRO A 246 -4.00 -16.78 -15.07
CA PRO A 246 -3.65 -15.70 -14.15
C PRO A 246 -2.89 -16.29 -12.96
N ARG A 247 -1.97 -15.50 -12.39
CA ARG A 247 -1.11 -15.95 -11.29
C ARG A 247 -1.94 -16.41 -10.09
N ASP A 248 -2.98 -15.67 -9.76
CA ASP A 248 -3.83 -15.94 -8.60
C ASP A 248 -4.61 -17.25 -8.76
N ALA A 249 -5.04 -17.61 -9.98
CA ALA A 249 -5.69 -18.90 -10.22
C ALA A 249 -4.70 -20.08 -10.07
N ILE A 250 -3.44 -19.92 -10.46
CA ILE A 250 -2.41 -20.96 -10.29
C ILE A 250 -2.17 -21.24 -8.80
N GLU A 251 -2.03 -20.19 -7.99
CA GLU A 251 -1.86 -20.32 -6.55
C GLU A 251 -3.12 -20.88 -5.87
N HIS A 252 -4.30 -20.43 -6.31
CA HIS A 252 -5.58 -20.96 -5.83
C HIS A 252 -5.69 -22.47 -6.12
N ASP A 253 -5.35 -22.90 -7.32
CA ASP A 253 -5.40 -24.31 -7.71
C ASP A 253 -4.38 -25.15 -6.94
N ALA A 254 -3.19 -24.63 -6.66
CA ALA A 254 -2.23 -25.31 -5.79
C ALA A 254 -2.80 -25.54 -4.38
N PHE A 255 -3.53 -24.55 -3.84
CA PHE A 255 -4.26 -24.70 -2.57
C PHE A 255 -5.39 -25.73 -2.68
N VAL A 256 -6.18 -25.74 -3.76
CA VAL A 256 -7.24 -26.72 -4.00
C VAL A 256 -6.69 -28.15 -4.04
N VAL A 257 -5.57 -28.37 -4.72
CA VAL A 257 -4.88 -29.67 -4.76
C VAL A 257 -4.42 -30.07 -3.35
N SER A 258 -3.77 -29.17 -2.62
CA SER A 258 -3.34 -29.43 -1.24
C SER A 258 -4.51 -29.80 -0.33
N ALA A 259 -5.63 -29.08 -0.42
CA ALA A 259 -6.84 -29.37 0.34
C ALA A 259 -7.43 -30.75 0.00
N ALA A 260 -7.47 -31.12 -1.28
CA ALA A 260 -7.94 -32.42 -1.72
C ALA A 260 -7.03 -33.57 -1.26
N LEU A 261 -5.71 -33.37 -1.20
CA LEU A 261 -4.76 -34.33 -0.62
C LEU A 261 -4.97 -34.47 0.90
N TYR A 262 -5.22 -33.36 1.59
CA TYR A 262 -5.54 -33.36 3.02
C TYR A 262 -6.78 -34.21 3.33
N ASP A 263 -7.76 -34.23 2.43
CA ASP A 263 -8.99 -35.02 2.56
C ASP A 263 -8.82 -36.53 2.38
N VAL A 264 -7.69 -36.98 1.83
CA VAL A 264 -7.32 -38.40 1.75
C VAL A 264 -6.32 -38.82 2.83
N GLY A 265 -6.08 -37.95 3.82
CA GLY A 265 -5.24 -38.22 4.98
C GLY A 265 -3.78 -37.84 4.78
N LEU A 266 -3.42 -37.15 3.71
CA LEU A 266 -2.07 -36.66 3.45
C LEU A 266 -1.90 -35.27 4.10
N ILE A 267 -1.78 -35.23 5.43
CA ILE A 267 -1.76 -33.95 6.18
C ILE A 267 -0.44 -33.19 6.04
N ASP A 268 0.66 -33.91 5.82
CA ASP A 268 2.01 -33.35 5.67
C ASP A 268 2.31 -33.02 4.19
N CYS A 269 1.28 -33.01 3.33
CA CYS A 269 1.49 -32.78 1.91
C CYS A 269 1.99 -31.36 1.65
N ARG A 270 2.88 -31.22 0.67
CA ARG A 270 3.31 -29.93 0.13
C ARG A 270 3.06 -29.91 -1.36
N VAL A 271 2.38 -28.87 -1.83
CA VAL A 271 2.14 -28.63 -3.26
C VAL A 271 2.80 -27.31 -3.60
N ARG A 272 3.71 -27.32 -4.59
CA ARG A 272 4.35 -26.12 -5.10
C ARG A 272 4.03 -25.96 -6.58
N PRO A 273 3.33 -24.90 -7.00
CA PRO A 273 3.14 -24.63 -8.41
C PRO A 273 4.47 -24.14 -9.01
N ASP A 274 4.81 -24.69 -10.16
CA ASP A 274 5.87 -24.21 -11.03
C ASP A 274 5.28 -23.97 -12.42
N VAL A 275 5.81 -22.99 -13.15
CA VAL A 275 5.28 -22.61 -14.45
C VAL A 275 6.38 -22.70 -15.49
N THR A 276 6.17 -23.58 -16.45
CA THR A 276 7.08 -23.76 -17.59
C THR A 276 6.49 -23.06 -18.82
N GLU A 277 7.13 -21.99 -19.26
CA GLU A 277 6.74 -21.29 -20.48
C GLU A 277 7.14 -22.07 -21.73
N SER A 278 6.25 -22.10 -22.73
CA SER A 278 6.60 -22.57 -24.07
C SER A 278 7.56 -21.58 -24.75
N ALA A 279 8.36 -22.08 -25.71
CA ALA A 279 9.28 -21.25 -26.49
C ALA A 279 8.58 -20.05 -27.17
N ASP A 280 7.31 -20.23 -27.54
CA ASP A 280 6.50 -19.19 -28.21
C ASP A 280 5.89 -18.16 -27.23
N LYS A 281 6.04 -18.35 -25.91
CA LYS A 281 5.48 -17.49 -24.83
C LYS A 281 3.96 -17.25 -24.89
N LYS A 282 3.23 -18.07 -25.64
CA LYS A 282 1.76 -18.04 -25.74
C LYS A 282 1.09 -19.05 -24.82
N THR A 283 1.82 -20.07 -24.41
CA THR A 283 1.31 -21.13 -23.56
C THR A 283 2.22 -21.37 -22.36
N VAL A 284 1.61 -21.73 -21.25
CA VAL A 284 2.31 -22.14 -20.02
C VAL A 284 1.83 -23.51 -19.57
N ASP A 285 2.77 -24.40 -19.34
CA ASP A 285 2.51 -25.64 -18.61
C ASP A 285 2.61 -25.35 -17.12
N VAL A 286 1.56 -25.71 -16.37
CA VAL A 286 1.54 -25.57 -14.92
C VAL A 286 1.87 -26.93 -14.31
N VAL A 287 2.97 -26.98 -13.56
CA VAL A 287 3.48 -28.18 -12.92
C VAL A 287 3.29 -28.04 -11.42
N PHE A 288 2.33 -28.78 -10.86
CA PHE A 288 2.12 -28.86 -9.42
C PHE A 288 3.04 -29.93 -8.84
N ASN A 289 4.21 -29.52 -8.32
CA ASN A 289 5.14 -30.42 -7.66
C ASN A 289 4.57 -30.85 -6.31
N VAL A 290 4.19 -32.14 -6.21
CA VAL A 290 3.54 -32.70 -5.02
C VAL A 290 4.52 -33.54 -4.20
N GLU A 291 4.66 -33.20 -2.93
CA GLU A 291 5.25 -34.05 -1.90
C GLU A 291 4.12 -34.58 -1.02
N GLU A 292 3.64 -35.80 -1.24
CA GLU A 292 2.44 -36.32 -0.55
C GLU A 292 2.62 -36.52 0.96
N GLY A 293 3.79 -37.01 1.40
CA GLY A 293 3.99 -37.47 2.77
C GLY A 293 3.28 -38.80 3.08
N PRO A 294 3.23 -39.24 4.36
CA PRO A 294 2.55 -40.46 4.75
C PRO A 294 1.03 -40.23 4.90
N VAL A 295 0.24 -41.29 4.63
CA VAL A 295 -1.21 -41.27 4.89
C VAL A 295 -1.47 -41.46 6.38
N TYR A 296 -2.16 -40.50 6.97
CA TYR A 296 -2.64 -40.54 8.34
C TYR A 296 -4.07 -41.07 8.42
N LYS A 297 -4.29 -41.94 9.41
CA LYS A 297 -5.59 -42.56 9.67
C LYS A 297 -6.25 -41.94 10.89
N LEU A 298 -7.56 -41.98 10.91
CA LEU A 298 -8.35 -41.51 12.02
C LEU A 298 -8.23 -42.48 13.22
N GLY A 299 -7.80 -41.97 14.36
CA GLY A 299 -7.56 -42.71 15.58
C GLY A 299 -8.80 -42.78 16.47
N SER A 300 -8.64 -42.38 17.73
CA SER A 300 -9.75 -42.20 18.67
C SER A 300 -10.53 -40.93 18.34
N ILE A 301 -11.85 -41.00 18.56
CA ILE A 301 -12.76 -39.85 18.40
C ILE A 301 -13.49 -39.70 19.72
N SER A 302 -13.44 -38.51 20.30
CA SER A 302 -14.14 -38.19 21.54
C SER A 302 -14.89 -36.88 21.41
N ILE A 303 -16.07 -36.82 22.04
CA ILE A 303 -16.85 -35.59 22.18
C ILE A 303 -16.91 -35.28 23.67
N THR A 304 -16.47 -34.08 24.03
CA THR A 304 -16.35 -33.61 25.42
C THR A 304 -16.86 -32.17 25.53
N GLY A 305 -17.04 -31.66 26.73
CA GLY A 305 -17.47 -30.28 26.99
C GLY A 305 -18.86 -30.18 27.62
N GLU A 306 -19.27 -28.96 27.90
CA GLU A 306 -20.52 -28.68 28.62
C GLU A 306 -21.74 -28.89 27.72
N GLY A 307 -22.81 -29.46 28.28
CA GLY A 307 -24.04 -29.76 27.54
C GLY A 307 -23.92 -30.94 26.57
N LYS A 308 -22.89 -31.77 26.70
CA LYS A 308 -22.79 -33.06 26.00
C LYS A 308 -24.06 -33.88 26.23
N LEU A 309 -24.64 -34.39 25.15
CA LEU A 309 -25.81 -35.25 25.19
C LEU A 309 -25.42 -36.71 25.50
N ALA A 310 -26.41 -37.56 25.73
CA ALA A 310 -26.18 -39.00 25.88
C ALA A 310 -25.37 -39.56 24.69
N ASP A 311 -24.43 -40.46 24.95
CA ASP A 311 -23.46 -40.94 23.96
C ASP A 311 -24.12 -41.49 22.68
N GLY A 312 -25.30 -42.10 22.80
CA GLY A 312 -26.08 -42.59 21.66
C GLY A 312 -26.57 -41.51 20.70
N ALA A 313 -26.69 -40.25 21.14
CA ALA A 313 -27.16 -39.14 20.30
C ALA A 313 -26.18 -38.81 19.16
N TYR A 314 -24.89 -39.08 19.34
CA TYR A 314 -23.86 -38.81 18.34
C TYR A 314 -23.47 -40.02 17.50
N ALA A 315 -24.01 -41.20 17.79
CA ALA A 315 -23.59 -42.46 17.20
C ALA A 315 -23.73 -42.47 15.66
N SER A 316 -24.79 -41.87 15.11
CA SER A 316 -24.98 -41.74 13.66
C SER A 316 -23.92 -40.87 13.00
N ILE A 317 -23.57 -39.74 13.63
CA ILE A 317 -22.57 -38.79 13.13
C ILE A 317 -21.17 -39.42 13.22
N LEU A 318 -20.84 -40.04 14.36
CA LEU A 318 -19.55 -40.70 14.58
C LEU A 318 -19.35 -41.92 13.67
N LYS A 319 -20.43 -42.55 13.19
CA LYS A 319 -20.34 -43.69 12.24
C LYS A 319 -19.80 -43.27 10.88
N GLU A 320 -20.00 -42.01 10.47
CA GLU A 320 -19.44 -41.47 9.23
C GLU A 320 -17.93 -41.25 9.34
N LEU A 321 -17.46 -40.88 10.54
CA LEU A 321 -16.05 -40.83 10.92
C LEU A 321 -15.55 -42.23 11.33
N LYS A 322 -15.36 -43.10 10.34
CA LYS A 322 -14.87 -44.47 10.59
C LYS A 322 -13.44 -44.45 11.16
N LYS A 323 -13.28 -44.94 12.39
CA LYS A 323 -11.96 -45.22 12.98
C LYS A 323 -11.13 -46.12 12.05
N GLY A 324 -9.87 -45.74 11.83
CA GLY A 324 -8.94 -46.42 10.94
C GLY A 324 -9.06 -46.05 9.45
N ALA A 325 -10.09 -45.30 9.04
CA ALA A 325 -10.14 -44.73 7.70
C ALA A 325 -9.14 -43.57 7.55
N PRO A 326 -8.72 -43.20 6.33
CA PRO A 326 -7.92 -42.00 6.13
C PRO A 326 -8.62 -40.77 6.70
N PHE A 327 -7.84 -39.89 7.32
CA PHE A 327 -8.38 -38.64 7.84
C PHE A 327 -8.92 -37.77 6.69
N SER A 328 -10.06 -37.11 6.90
CA SER A 328 -10.66 -36.21 5.92
C SER A 328 -11.17 -34.96 6.63
N ARG A 329 -10.75 -33.78 6.18
CA ARG A 329 -11.17 -32.51 6.75
C ARG A 329 -12.62 -32.20 6.41
N ILE A 330 -13.05 -32.48 5.19
CA ILE A 330 -14.45 -32.31 4.79
C ILE A 330 -15.38 -33.13 5.71
N LYS A 331 -15.05 -34.39 6.00
CA LYS A 331 -15.87 -35.22 6.90
C LYS A 331 -15.89 -34.69 8.34
N LEU A 332 -14.77 -34.15 8.81
CA LEU A 332 -14.70 -33.50 10.11
C LEU A 332 -15.61 -32.28 10.18
N LEU A 333 -15.63 -31.43 9.15
CA LEU A 333 -16.50 -30.26 9.08
C LEU A 333 -17.99 -30.68 9.01
N GLN A 334 -18.32 -31.68 8.19
CA GLN A 334 -19.67 -32.25 8.13
C GLN A 334 -20.13 -32.79 9.48
N ALA A 335 -19.24 -33.46 10.22
CA ALA A 335 -19.55 -33.93 11.56
C ALA A 335 -19.79 -32.78 12.55
N GLN A 336 -19.01 -31.69 12.47
CA GLN A 336 -19.24 -30.49 13.29
C GLN A 336 -20.60 -29.85 12.98
N ASP A 337 -20.92 -29.68 11.70
CA ASP A 337 -22.19 -29.10 11.28
C ASP A 337 -23.38 -29.97 11.71
N ALA A 338 -23.25 -31.30 11.61
CA ALA A 338 -24.26 -32.24 12.07
C ALA A 338 -24.46 -32.19 13.60
N ILE A 339 -23.37 -32.07 14.38
CA ILE A 339 -23.44 -31.92 15.83
C ILE A 339 -24.09 -30.57 16.18
N ARG A 340 -23.72 -29.49 15.50
CA ARG A 340 -24.29 -28.15 15.70
C ARG A 340 -25.79 -28.15 15.45
N ALA A 341 -26.22 -28.67 14.30
CA ALA A 341 -27.63 -28.78 13.93
C ALA A 341 -28.42 -29.64 14.92
N LEU A 342 -27.81 -30.68 15.51
CA LEU A 342 -28.43 -31.51 16.53
C LEU A 342 -28.69 -30.73 17.83
N HIS A 343 -27.72 -29.90 18.25
CA HIS A 343 -27.85 -29.03 19.43
C HIS A 343 -28.82 -27.87 19.21
N GLU A 344 -28.82 -27.26 18.02
CA GLU A 344 -29.81 -26.25 17.61
C GLU A 344 -31.26 -26.78 17.69
N LYS A 345 -31.51 -28.00 17.22
CA LYS A 345 -32.82 -28.66 17.34
C LYS A 345 -33.28 -28.86 18.79
N LYS A 346 -32.36 -28.90 19.75
CA LYS A 346 -32.65 -28.99 21.18
C LYS A 346 -32.75 -27.62 21.86
N GLY A 347 -32.63 -26.52 21.11
CA GLY A 347 -32.80 -25.15 21.59
C GLY A 347 -31.55 -24.52 22.20
N VAL A 348 -30.37 -25.17 22.09
CA VAL A 348 -29.11 -24.63 22.62
C VAL A 348 -28.04 -24.70 21.53
N PRO A 349 -27.87 -23.66 20.68
CA PRO A 349 -26.78 -23.63 19.73
C PRO A 349 -25.43 -23.66 20.48
N ARG A 350 -24.48 -24.43 19.97
CA ARG A 350 -23.14 -24.57 20.56
C ARG A 350 -22.06 -24.50 19.50
N ALA A 351 -21.00 -23.77 19.82
CA ALA A 351 -19.77 -23.83 19.05
C ALA A 351 -19.03 -25.15 19.36
N ILE A 352 -18.41 -25.72 18.34
CA ILE A 352 -17.64 -26.97 18.43
C ILE A 352 -16.23 -26.67 17.97
N GLU A 353 -15.27 -26.88 18.86
CA GLU A 353 -13.85 -26.68 18.57
C GLU A 353 -13.16 -28.04 18.41
N PRO A 354 -12.60 -28.35 17.23
CA PRO A 354 -11.83 -29.58 17.02
C PRO A 354 -10.39 -29.43 17.52
N GLU A 355 -9.99 -30.31 18.42
CA GLU A 355 -8.59 -30.57 18.76
C GLU A 355 -8.13 -31.81 18.00
N THR A 356 -7.11 -31.65 17.14
CA THR A 356 -6.47 -32.74 16.41
C THR A 356 -5.11 -33.04 17.04
N ASN A 357 -4.92 -34.25 17.58
CA ASN A 357 -3.62 -34.70 18.04
C ASN A 357 -3.03 -35.66 17.00
N VAL A 358 -1.96 -35.23 16.35
CA VAL A 358 -1.27 -35.99 15.31
C VAL A 358 -0.13 -36.77 15.95
N ASP A 359 -0.11 -38.09 15.77
CA ASP A 359 1.03 -38.94 16.11
C ASP A 359 1.80 -39.33 14.84
N PRO A 360 2.98 -38.74 14.59
CA PRO A 360 3.79 -39.04 13.39
C PRO A 360 4.32 -40.48 13.35
N LYS A 361 4.48 -41.15 14.50
CA LYS A 361 5.05 -42.51 14.56
C LYS A 361 4.02 -43.55 14.17
N THR A 362 2.82 -43.44 14.73
CA THR A 362 1.71 -44.37 14.46
C THR A 362 0.90 -43.97 13.24
N ARG A 363 1.11 -42.74 12.72
CA ARG A 363 0.37 -42.14 11.60
C ARG A 363 -1.13 -42.10 11.87
N THR A 364 -1.47 -41.79 13.12
CA THR A 364 -2.87 -41.65 13.54
C THR A 364 -3.16 -40.23 13.98
N ILE A 365 -4.39 -39.79 13.74
CA ILE A 365 -4.92 -38.51 14.20
C ILE A 365 -6.06 -38.79 15.14
N ASP A 366 -5.84 -38.47 16.41
CA ASP A 366 -6.90 -38.49 17.40
C ASP A 366 -7.69 -37.17 17.33
N LEU A 367 -9.01 -37.30 17.37
CA LEU A 367 -9.93 -36.18 17.26
C LEU A 367 -10.69 -36.01 18.57
N LYS A 368 -10.58 -34.83 19.16
CA LYS A 368 -11.36 -34.42 20.31
C LYS A 368 -12.21 -33.22 19.92
N LEU A 369 -13.53 -33.39 19.93
CA LEU A 369 -14.49 -32.34 19.64
C LEU A 369 -14.95 -31.74 20.96
N TRP A 370 -14.55 -30.50 21.22
CA TRP A 370 -14.90 -29.76 22.42
C TRP A 370 -16.18 -28.92 22.18
N LEU A 371 -17.21 -29.16 23.00
CA LEU A 371 -18.43 -28.38 23.02
C LEU A 371 -18.21 -27.16 23.92
N VAL A 372 -18.23 -25.97 23.32
CA VAL A 372 -18.12 -24.71 24.05
C VAL A 372 -19.47 -24.34 24.65
N ALA A 373 -19.46 -23.74 25.84
CA ALA A 373 -20.64 -23.14 26.44
C ALA A 373 -21.16 -21.98 25.55
N PRO A 374 -22.49 -21.76 25.47
CA PRO A 374 -23.06 -20.68 24.68
C PRO A 374 -22.68 -19.29 25.19
#